data_AF-A0A2N3KSL3-F1
#
_entry.id   AF-A0A2N3KSL3-F1
#
_cell.length_a   1.000
_cell.length_b   1.000
_cell.length_c   1.000
_cell.angle_alpha   90.00
_cell.angle_beta   90.00
_cell.angle_gamma   90.00
#
_symmetry.space_group_name_H-M   'P 1'
#
loop_
_entity.id
_entity.type
_entity.pdbx_description
1 polymer ?
#
loop_
_entity_poly.entity_id
_entity_poly.type
_entity_poly.pdbx_seq_one_letter_code
_entity_poly.pdbx_strand_id
1 'polypeptide(L)'
;MRHLTAKLTASCLLAIAFMTTPALADVDIYRGVDANQNSGRASLAPSQFSFNPDLSTFNDPALAPVQKRCNFRFTVTLADDPVVGDHGPVVGLEGYTATFDNNPAGHWGIAHPANVNADAAKAAVSAYAQVNRDRVVNGTLNNCN
;
A
#
# COMPACT_ATOMS: atom_id res chain seq x y z
N MET A 1 32.38 -37.56 -62.47
CA MET A 1 31.47 -36.52 -61.95
C MET A 1 31.18 -36.84 -60.49
N ARG A 2 31.63 -35.99 -59.56
CA ARG A 2 31.46 -36.17 -58.11
C ARG A 2 30.15 -35.48 -57.69
N HIS A 3 29.20 -36.23 -57.14
CA HIS A 3 28.01 -35.67 -56.51
C HIS A 3 28.31 -35.43 -55.02
N LEU A 4 28.33 -34.15 -54.61
CA LEU A 4 28.23 -33.75 -53.20
C LEU A 4 26.76 -33.76 -52.80
N THR A 5 26.43 -34.44 -51.71
CA THR A 5 25.10 -34.31 -51.06
C THR A 5 25.30 -33.70 -49.68
N ALA A 6 24.81 -32.48 -49.52
CA ALA A 6 24.91 -31.69 -48.29
C ALA A 6 24.02 -32.28 -47.19
N LYS A 7 24.55 -32.35 -45.96
CA LYS A 7 23.78 -32.66 -44.76
C LYS A 7 23.06 -31.39 -44.29
N LEU A 8 21.73 -31.36 -44.37
CA LEU A 8 20.93 -30.35 -43.67
C LEU A 8 20.84 -30.75 -42.19
N THR A 9 21.50 -29.99 -41.32
CA THR A 9 21.21 -30.00 -39.89
C THR A 9 20.13 -28.96 -39.62
N ALA A 10 18.92 -29.41 -39.29
CA ALA A 10 17.85 -28.55 -38.82
C ALA A 10 18.14 -28.12 -37.37
N SER A 11 18.60 -26.88 -37.18
CA SER A 11 18.64 -26.25 -35.87
C SER A 11 17.25 -25.75 -35.51
N CYS A 12 16.58 -26.47 -34.61
CA CYS A 12 15.35 -26.00 -33.98
C CYS A 12 15.72 -24.91 -32.97
N LEU A 13 15.46 -23.64 -33.33
CA LEU A 13 15.55 -22.52 -32.39
C LEU A 13 14.46 -22.71 -31.32
N LEU A 14 14.88 -23.07 -30.11
CA LEU A 14 14.02 -23.02 -28.93
C LEU A 14 13.86 -21.54 -28.54
N ALA A 15 12.75 -20.92 -28.92
CA ALA A 15 12.37 -19.60 -28.43
C ALA A 15 11.99 -19.70 -26.95
N ILE A 16 12.92 -19.36 -26.05
CA ILE A 16 12.62 -19.18 -24.63
C ILE A 16 11.96 -17.81 -24.49
N ALA A 17 10.62 -17.80 -24.41
CA ALA A 17 9.88 -16.62 -23.99
C ALA A 17 10.06 -16.45 -22.48
N PHE A 18 10.95 -15.54 -22.07
CA PHE A 18 11.01 -15.09 -20.69
C PHE A 18 9.78 -14.20 -20.43
N MET A 19 8.70 -14.78 -19.91
CA MET A 19 7.65 -13.99 -19.29
C MET A 19 8.19 -13.48 -17.95
N THR A 20 8.83 -12.31 -17.96
CA THR A 20 9.20 -11.61 -16.73
C THR A 20 7.94 -10.99 -16.15
N THR A 21 7.26 -11.71 -15.26
CA THR A 21 6.29 -11.07 -14.37
C THR A 21 7.05 -10.03 -13.53
N PRO A 22 6.64 -8.75 -13.51
CA PRO A 22 7.29 -7.77 -12.65
C PRO A 22 7.20 -8.24 -11.20
N ALA A 23 8.30 -8.10 -10.46
CA ALA A 23 8.37 -8.49 -9.07
C ALA A 23 7.53 -7.51 -8.24
N LEU A 24 6.52 -8.02 -7.53
CA LEU A 24 5.70 -7.15 -6.69
C LEU A 24 6.53 -6.57 -5.54
N ALA A 25 6.41 -5.26 -5.31
CA ALA A 25 7.05 -4.50 -4.24
C ALA A 25 6.01 -3.99 -3.24
N ASP A 26 6.36 -4.06 -1.96
CA ASP A 26 5.57 -3.51 -0.87
C ASP A 26 5.92 -2.02 -0.66
N VAL A 27 4.91 -1.17 -0.74
CA VAL A 27 5.00 0.28 -0.49
C VAL A 27 4.29 0.60 0.82
N ASP A 28 5.05 1.11 1.79
CA ASP A 28 4.50 1.55 3.07
C ASP A 28 3.92 2.98 2.96
N ILE A 29 2.69 3.15 3.43
CA ILE A 29 1.99 4.45 3.51
C ILE A 29 1.43 4.67 4.90
N TYR A 30 1.33 5.92 5.33
CA TYR A 30 1.12 6.30 6.71
C TYR A 30 -0.11 7.17 6.87
N ARG A 31 -0.94 6.85 7.87
CA ARG A 31 -2.06 7.67 8.30
C ARG A 31 -1.81 8.21 9.69
N GLY A 32 -1.97 9.52 9.86
CA GLY A 32 -1.99 10.14 11.19
C GLY A 32 -3.17 9.65 12.03
N VAL A 33 -2.88 9.23 13.26
CA VAL A 33 -3.87 8.86 14.28
C VAL A 33 -3.59 9.60 15.58
N ASP A 34 -4.65 9.94 16.31
CA ASP A 34 -4.53 10.64 17.58
C ASP A 34 -3.85 9.77 18.63
N ALA A 35 -3.15 10.40 19.58
CA ALA A 35 -2.67 9.72 20.78
C ALA A 35 -3.72 9.82 21.89
N ASN A 36 -3.94 8.72 22.60
CA ASN A 36 -4.70 8.71 23.84
C ASN A 36 -4.03 9.63 24.87
N GLN A 37 -4.79 10.55 25.44
CA GLN A 37 -4.26 11.62 26.30
C GLN A 37 -3.58 11.11 27.58
N ASN A 38 -4.00 9.94 28.08
CA ASN A 38 -3.52 9.40 29.36
C ASN A 38 -2.31 8.48 29.19
N SER A 39 -2.18 7.81 28.04
CA SER A 39 -1.15 6.80 27.82
C SER A 39 -0.12 7.19 26.76
N GLY A 40 -0.38 8.21 25.94
CA GLY A 40 0.45 8.57 24.78
C GLY A 40 0.32 7.59 23.61
N ARG A 41 -0.38 6.47 23.80
CA ARG A 41 -0.54 5.39 22.83
C ARG A 41 -1.50 5.80 21.71
N ALA A 42 -1.24 5.34 20.49
CA ALA A 42 -2.12 5.58 19.35
C ALA A 42 -3.56 5.09 19.61
N SER A 43 -4.53 5.98 19.36
CA SER A 43 -5.95 5.68 19.29
C SER A 43 -6.22 4.99 17.96
N LEU A 44 -6.69 3.75 18.01
CA LEU A 44 -7.00 2.94 16.82
C LEU A 44 -8.52 2.70 16.72
N ALA A 45 -9.30 3.72 17.07
CA ALA A 45 -10.77 3.69 17.01
C ALA A 45 -11.28 3.92 15.58
N PRO A 46 -12.50 3.49 15.23
CA PRO A 46 -13.05 3.67 13.87
C PRO A 46 -13.06 5.13 13.38
N SER A 47 -13.24 6.10 14.28
CA SER A 47 -13.23 7.53 13.94
C SER A 47 -11.91 8.02 13.34
N GLN A 48 -10.81 7.30 13.57
CA GLN A 48 -9.48 7.64 13.06
C GLN A 48 -9.31 7.27 11.57
N PHE A 49 -10.16 6.39 11.03
CA PHE A 49 -10.01 5.80 9.70
C PHE A 49 -11.09 6.26 8.72
N SER A 50 -11.41 7.56 8.72
CA SER A 50 -12.42 8.10 7.83
C SER A 50 -11.95 8.17 6.37
N PHE A 51 -12.80 7.71 5.46
CA PHE A 51 -12.61 7.77 4.01
C PHE A 51 -13.22 9.08 3.49
N ASN A 52 -12.45 10.16 3.60
CA ASN A 52 -12.74 11.49 3.04
C ASN A 52 -11.57 11.86 2.13
N PRO A 53 -11.77 12.44 0.93
CA PRO A 53 -10.68 12.96 0.09
C PRO A 53 -9.66 13.83 0.83
N ASP A 54 -10.05 14.53 1.90
CA ASP A 54 -9.13 15.37 2.69
C ASP A 54 -8.27 14.59 3.71
N LEU A 55 -8.61 13.33 3.99
CA LEU A 55 -7.92 12.49 4.97
C LEU A 55 -7.07 11.46 4.23
N SER A 56 -5.87 11.90 3.85
CA SER A 56 -4.93 11.17 3.01
C SER A 56 -3.99 10.26 3.80
N THR A 57 -3.32 9.39 3.07
CA THR A 57 -2.13 8.67 3.54
C THR A 57 -0.90 9.18 2.81
N PHE A 58 0.28 9.10 3.43
CA PHE A 58 1.53 9.61 2.88
C PHE A 58 2.58 8.52 2.83
N ASN A 59 3.47 8.54 1.84
CA ASN A 59 4.64 7.67 1.80
C ASN A 59 5.64 7.93 2.95
N ASP A 60 5.64 9.15 3.49
CA ASP A 60 6.46 9.54 4.65
C ASP A 60 5.55 10.14 5.74
N PRO A 61 5.58 9.63 6.99
CA PRO A 61 4.79 10.19 8.08
C PRO A 61 5.09 11.67 8.36
N ALA A 62 6.28 12.17 8.03
CA ALA A 62 6.65 13.57 8.21
C ALA A 62 5.96 14.51 7.21
N LEU A 63 5.46 13.98 6.08
CA LEU A 63 4.80 14.74 5.02
C LEU A 63 3.28 14.88 5.22
N ALA A 64 2.71 14.23 6.24
CA ALA A 64 1.27 14.32 6.49
C ALA A 64 0.85 15.78 6.86
N PRO A 65 -0.22 16.33 6.24
CA PRO A 65 -0.67 17.71 6.41
C PRO A 65 -1.16 17.98 7.83
N VAL A 66 -1.53 16.92 8.55
CA VAL A 66 -1.71 16.97 10.00
C VAL A 66 -0.61 16.11 10.60
N GLN A 67 0.41 16.76 11.15
CA GLN A 67 1.48 16.11 11.92
C GLN A 67 0.90 15.52 13.23
N LYS A 68 0.18 14.41 13.09
CA LYS A 68 -0.42 13.70 14.20
C LYS A 68 0.67 13.11 15.09
N ARG A 69 0.31 12.92 16.36
CA ARG A 69 1.21 12.41 17.40
C ARG A 69 1.71 11.01 17.08
N CYS A 70 0.86 10.19 16.46
CA CYS A 70 1.15 8.83 16.05
C CYS A 70 0.71 8.61 14.61
N ASN A 71 1.26 7.60 13.95
CA ASN A 71 0.81 7.16 12.64
C ASN A 71 0.57 5.65 12.64
N PHE A 72 -0.43 5.22 11.87
CA PHE A 72 -0.62 3.81 11.54
C PHE A 72 -0.08 3.55 10.13
N ARG A 73 0.79 2.54 10.00
CA ARG A 73 1.41 2.14 8.73
C ARG A 73 0.53 1.12 8.02
N PHE A 74 0.16 1.41 6.79
CA PHE A 74 -0.42 0.48 5.81
C PHE A 74 0.65 0.06 4.80
N THR A 75 0.43 -1.06 4.13
CA THR A 75 1.29 -1.53 3.03
C THR A 75 0.42 -1.77 1.82
N VAL A 76 0.89 -1.34 0.66
CA VAL A 76 0.25 -1.53 -0.65
C VAL A 76 1.20 -2.36 -1.50
N THR A 77 0.68 -3.35 -2.20
CA THR A 77 1.48 -4.16 -3.12
C THR A 77 1.37 -3.58 -4.54
N LEU A 78 2.51 -3.21 -5.14
CA LEU A 78 2.61 -2.67 -6.50
C LEU A 78 3.60 -3.49 -7.33
N ALA A 79 3.63 -3.28 -8.65
CA ALA A 79 4.60 -3.93 -9.52
C ALA A 79 5.97 -3.22 -9.55
N ASP A 80 5.99 -1.90 -9.38
CA ASP A 80 7.17 -1.04 -9.52
C ASP A 80 7.02 0.19 -8.60
N ASP A 81 7.96 1.15 -8.69
CA ASP A 81 7.86 2.45 -8.03
C ASP A 81 6.58 3.19 -8.47
N PRO A 82 5.82 3.79 -7.52
CA PRO A 82 4.50 4.34 -7.82
C PRO A 82 4.57 5.58 -8.71
N VAL A 83 3.76 5.60 -9.77
CA VAL A 83 3.44 6.79 -10.56
C VAL A 83 1.97 7.20 -10.38
N VAL A 84 1.65 8.47 -10.62
CA VAL A 84 0.30 9.00 -10.41
C VAL A 84 -0.74 8.18 -11.20
N GLY A 85 -1.76 7.69 -10.50
CA GLY A 85 -2.81 6.81 -11.04
C GLY A 85 -2.61 5.32 -10.73
N ASP A 86 -1.41 4.93 -10.28
CA ASP A 86 -1.17 3.56 -9.84
C ASP A 86 -2.05 3.21 -8.65
N HIS A 87 -2.48 1.96 -8.62
CA HIS A 87 -3.32 1.44 -7.56
C HIS A 87 -2.98 -0.01 -7.25
N GLY A 88 -3.18 -0.40 -6.00
CA GLY A 88 -2.86 -1.73 -5.52
C GLY A 88 -3.70 -2.13 -4.30
N PRO A 89 -3.76 -3.43 -4.00
CA PRO A 89 -4.44 -3.92 -2.81
C PRO A 89 -3.72 -3.45 -1.54
N VAL A 90 -4.50 -3.15 -0.50
CA VAL A 90 -3.97 -2.89 0.84
C VAL A 90 -3.77 -4.22 1.57
N VAL A 91 -2.54 -4.49 1.98
CA VAL A 91 -2.17 -5.75 2.63
C VAL A 91 -2.97 -5.96 3.92
N GLY A 92 -3.64 -7.11 4.02
CA GLY A 92 -4.43 -7.51 5.20
C GLY A 92 -5.85 -6.93 5.25
N LEU A 93 -6.27 -6.15 4.25
CA LEU A 93 -7.60 -5.57 4.15
C LEU A 93 -8.25 -5.96 2.81
N GLU A 94 -9.02 -7.05 2.82
CA GLU A 94 -9.63 -7.60 1.61
C GLU A 94 -10.57 -6.59 0.92
N GLY A 95 -10.36 -6.40 -0.38
CA GLY A 95 -11.17 -5.50 -1.22
C GLY A 95 -10.88 -4.00 -1.02
N TYR A 96 -9.92 -3.62 -0.17
CA TYR A 96 -9.45 -2.25 -0.07
C TYR A 96 -8.36 -2.00 -1.10
N THR A 97 -8.42 -0.83 -1.75
CA THR A 97 -7.48 -0.43 -2.79
C THR A 97 -6.91 0.93 -2.44
N ALA A 98 -5.59 1.08 -2.55
CA ALA A 98 -4.92 2.37 -2.45
C ALA A 98 -4.61 2.91 -3.85
N THR A 99 -4.71 4.22 -4.04
CA THR A 99 -4.37 4.91 -5.30
C THR A 99 -3.38 6.03 -5.01
N PHE A 100 -2.29 6.09 -5.78
CA PHE A 100 -1.31 7.17 -5.68
C PHE A 100 -1.79 8.36 -6.51
N ASP A 101 -2.09 9.48 -5.87
CA ASP A 101 -2.46 10.73 -6.57
C ASP A 101 -1.35 11.79 -6.53
N ASN A 102 -0.41 11.66 -5.57
CA ASN A 102 0.74 12.55 -5.40
C ASN A 102 0.36 14.03 -5.26
N ASN A 103 -0.86 14.34 -4.80
CA ASN A 103 -1.34 15.70 -4.63
C ASN A 103 -1.95 15.96 -3.23
N PRO A 104 -1.18 16.51 -2.27
CA PRO A 104 0.24 16.91 -2.34
C PRO A 104 1.24 15.75 -2.51
N ALA A 105 2.51 16.08 -2.75
CA ALA A 105 3.57 15.11 -2.97
C ALA A 105 3.59 14.00 -1.88
N GLY A 106 3.62 12.75 -2.32
CA GLY A 106 3.57 11.57 -1.45
C GLY A 106 2.16 11.11 -1.07
N HIS A 107 1.10 11.78 -1.51
CA HIS A 107 -0.28 11.45 -1.15
C HIS A 107 -0.82 10.18 -1.84
N TRP A 108 -1.49 9.38 -1.02
CA TRP A 108 -2.26 8.20 -1.36
C TRP A 108 -3.69 8.30 -0.82
N GLY A 109 -4.67 7.95 -1.66
CA GLY A 109 -6.05 7.66 -1.25
C GLY A 109 -6.25 6.18 -0.97
N ILE A 110 -7.13 5.83 -0.02
CA ILE A 110 -7.59 4.45 0.19
C ILE A 110 -9.10 4.41 0.01
N ALA A 111 -9.58 3.53 -0.87
CA ALA A 111 -10.99 3.24 -1.08
C ALA A 111 -11.39 1.94 -0.38
N HIS A 112 -12.59 1.94 0.21
CA HIS A 112 -13.21 0.73 0.74
C HIS A 112 -14.00 -0.01 -0.35
N PRO A 113 -14.33 -1.31 -0.15
CA PRO A 113 -15.12 -2.06 -1.13
C PRO A 113 -16.46 -1.37 -1.44
N ALA A 114 -16.89 -1.41 -2.71
CA ALA A 114 -18.10 -0.72 -3.18
C ALA A 114 -19.39 -1.14 -2.44
N ASN A 115 -19.41 -2.37 -1.93
CA ASN A 115 -20.58 -2.98 -1.29
C ASN A 115 -20.57 -2.80 0.24
N VAL A 116 -19.58 -2.10 0.77
CA VAL A 116 -19.39 -1.88 2.21
C VAL A 116 -19.62 -0.39 2.48
N ASN A 117 -20.48 -0.06 3.44
CA ASN A 117 -20.68 1.33 3.82
C ASN A 117 -19.46 1.86 4.61
N ALA A 118 -19.31 3.19 4.66
CA ALA A 118 -18.14 3.83 5.26
C ALA A 118 -17.94 3.49 6.75
N ASP A 119 -19.00 3.27 7.52
CA ASP A 119 -18.89 2.98 8.96
C ASP A 119 -18.46 1.54 9.22
N ALA A 120 -18.99 0.58 8.47
CA ALA A 120 -18.50 -0.80 8.46
C ALA A 120 -17.04 -0.86 7.99
N ALA A 121 -16.68 -0.07 6.98
CA ALA A 121 -15.32 0.01 6.51
C ALA A 121 -14.35 0.57 7.56
N LYS A 122 -14.74 1.64 8.27
CA LYS A 122 -13.96 2.21 9.39
C LYS A 122 -13.76 1.19 10.51
N ALA A 123 -14.82 0.44 10.84
CA ALA A 123 -14.78 -0.59 11.87
C ALA A 123 -13.82 -1.73 11.50
N ALA A 124 -13.83 -2.19 10.25
CA ALA A 124 -12.92 -3.23 9.76
C ALA A 124 -11.45 -2.77 9.81
N VAL A 125 -11.15 -1.55 9.34
CA VAL A 125 -9.78 -1.00 9.42
C VAL A 125 -9.33 -0.82 10.87
N SER A 126 -10.23 -0.35 11.74
CA SER A 126 -9.96 -0.22 13.18
C SER A 126 -9.65 -1.56 13.84
N ALA A 127 -10.44 -2.60 13.56
CA ALA A 127 -10.19 -3.95 14.07
C ALA A 127 -8.85 -4.50 13.58
N TYR A 128 -8.56 -4.35 12.28
CA TYR A 128 -7.26 -4.71 11.71
C TYR A 128 -6.11 -3.99 12.42
N ALA A 129 -6.20 -2.68 12.60
CA ALA A 129 -5.17 -1.88 13.24
C ALA A 129 -4.94 -2.27 14.70
N GLN A 130 -5.99 -2.61 15.44
CA GLN A 130 -5.89 -3.03 16.83
C GLN A 130 -5.12 -4.34 17.00
N VAL A 131 -5.31 -5.30 16.08
CA VAL A 131 -4.60 -6.59 16.10
C VAL A 131 -3.15 -6.43 15.62
N ASN A 132 -2.89 -5.49 14.70
CA ASN A 132 -1.58 -5.21 14.12
C ASN A 132 -0.95 -3.95 14.72
N ARG A 133 -1.01 -3.84 16.05
CA ARG A 133 -0.60 -2.61 16.75
C ARG A 133 0.88 -2.30 16.56
N ASP A 134 1.73 -3.32 16.37
CA ASP A 134 3.15 -3.21 16.04
C ASP A 134 3.43 -2.37 14.78
N ARG A 135 2.41 -2.14 13.94
CA ARG A 135 2.47 -1.25 12.77
C ARG A 135 2.30 0.23 13.10
N VAL A 136 2.05 0.60 14.36
CA VAL A 136 2.05 1.99 14.79
C VAL A 136 3.50 2.49 14.84
N VAL A 137 3.72 3.66 14.23
CA VAL A 137 5.01 4.36 14.27
C VAL A 137 4.85 5.70 14.95
N ASN A 138 5.95 6.21 15.52
CA ASN A 138 5.98 7.53 16.11
C ASN A 138 5.74 8.59 15.01
N GLY A 139 4.84 9.53 15.29
CA GLY A 139 4.71 10.75 14.51
C GLY A 139 5.51 11.85 15.17
N THR A 140 4.83 12.89 15.66
CA THR A 140 5.46 13.95 16.45
C THR A 140 5.74 13.57 17.91
N LEU A 141 5.26 12.42 18.39
CA LEU A 141 5.40 11.98 19.78
C LEU A 141 6.11 10.63 19.84
N ASN A 142 6.94 10.45 20.87
CA ASN A 142 7.56 9.16 21.20
C ASN A 142 6.57 8.27 21.96
N ASN A 143 6.72 6.95 21.82
CA ASN A 143 5.97 5.90 22.53
C ASN A 143 4.50 5.75 22.11
N CYS A 144 4.26 5.77 20.80
CA CYS A 144 2.91 5.57 20.24
C CYS A 144 2.38 4.13 20.34
N ASN A 145 3.25 3.14 20.58
CA ASN A 145 2.90 1.72 20.68
C ASN A 145 2.26 1.32 22.01
#